data_AF-A0A0K1K3K0-F1
#
_entry.id   AF-A0A0K1K3K0-F1
#
_cell.length_a   1.000
_cell.length_b   1.000
_cell.length_c   1.000
_cell.angle_alpha   90.00
_cell.angle_beta   90.00
_cell.angle_gamma   90.00
#
_symmetry.space_group_name_H-M   'P 1'
#
loop_
_entity.id
_entity.type
_entity.pdbx_description
1 polymer ?
#
loop_
_entity_poly.entity_id
_entity_poly.type
_entity_poly.pdbx_seq_one_letter_code
_entity_poly.pdbx_strand_id
1 'polypeptide(L)'
;MSAAAFDTHKYAKRLMDAGVTPAHADIQAETMGCMMAELAANTTALEKHELRNAAEIDVFGAKLDKAVAELSQKISETSQNSMRWTLSIGVAFGLIQTSALALILFKLV
;
A
#
# COMPACT_ATOMS: atom_id res chain seq x y z
N MET A 1 17.43 0.02 -17.64
CA MET A 1 18.48 -0.82 -18.28
C MET A 1 18.64 -0.37 -19.73
N SER A 2 19.86 -0.26 -20.26
CA SER A 2 20.03 0.06 -21.70
C SER A 2 19.68 -1.18 -22.51
N ALA A 3 18.49 -1.21 -23.11
CA ALA A 3 18.12 -2.26 -24.06
C ALA A 3 19.04 -2.15 -25.29
N ALA A 4 20.02 -3.04 -25.39
CA ALA A 4 20.85 -3.12 -26.59
C ALA A 4 19.95 -3.49 -27.78
N ALA A 5 19.93 -2.66 -28.81
CA ALA A 5 19.14 -2.92 -30.01
C ALA A 5 19.61 -4.23 -30.67
N PHE A 6 18.67 -5.10 -31.00
CA PHE A 6 18.96 -6.34 -31.70
C PHE A 6 19.45 -6.04 -33.12
N ASP A 7 20.64 -6.54 -33.47
CA ASP A 7 21.23 -6.35 -34.79
C ASP A 7 20.87 -7.52 -35.72
N THR A 8 19.76 -7.35 -36.43
CA THR A 8 19.20 -8.31 -37.39
C THR A 8 20.22 -8.72 -38.45
N HIS A 9 20.99 -7.77 -38.99
CA HIS A 9 21.94 -8.05 -40.08
C HIS A 9 23.13 -8.88 -39.58
N LYS A 10 23.66 -8.56 -38.41
CA LYS A 10 24.73 -9.35 -37.78
C LYS A 10 24.26 -10.75 -37.40
N TYR A 11 23.00 -10.89 -36.98
CA TYR A 11 22.41 -12.19 -36.68
C TYR A 11 22.19 -13.04 -37.95
N ALA A 12 21.63 -12.47 -39.02
CA ALA A 12 21.49 -13.13 -40.32
C ALA A 12 22.84 -13.61 -40.86
N LYS A 13 23.88 -12.75 -40.77
CA LYS A 13 25.24 -13.11 -41.18
C LYS A 13 25.77 -14.32 -40.42
N ARG A 14 25.57 -14.37 -39.11
CA ARG A 14 25.99 -15.52 -38.28
C ARG A 14 25.23 -16.80 -38.62
N LEU A 15 23.95 -16.70 -38.97
CA LEU A 15 23.17 -17.85 -39.44
C LEU A 15 23.72 -18.37 -40.77
N MET A 16 24.05 -17.48 -41.71
CA MET A 16 24.68 -17.86 -42.97
C MET A 16 26.05 -18.52 -42.75
N ASP A 17 26.88 -17.94 -41.88
CA ASP A 17 28.19 -18.52 -41.50
C ASP A 17 28.05 -19.90 -40.85
N ALA A 18 26.90 -20.19 -40.21
CA ALA A 18 26.56 -21.50 -39.63
C ALA A 18 25.97 -22.50 -40.65
N GLY A 19 25.88 -22.14 -41.93
CA GLY A 19 25.38 -23.01 -43.00
C GLY A 19 23.88 -22.90 -43.26
N VAL A 20 23.18 -21.93 -42.64
CA VAL A 20 21.78 -21.65 -42.97
C VAL A 20 21.71 -20.94 -44.32
N THR A 21 20.83 -21.40 -45.22
CA THR A 21 20.65 -20.74 -46.52
C THR A 21 20.23 -19.28 -46.33
N PRO A 22 20.65 -18.34 -47.20
CA PRO A 22 20.36 -16.92 -47.02
C PRO A 22 18.88 -16.59 -46.78
N ALA A 23 17.97 -17.21 -47.55
CA ALA A 23 16.53 -17.00 -47.38
C ALA A 23 16.01 -17.40 -45.99
N HIS A 24 16.51 -18.50 -45.42
CA HIS A 24 16.12 -18.92 -44.07
C HIS A 24 16.79 -18.07 -42.98
N ALA A 25 18.01 -17.60 -43.23
CA ALA A 25 18.73 -16.72 -42.32
C ALA A 25 18.03 -15.35 -42.18
N ASP A 26 17.57 -14.79 -43.30
CA ASP A 26 16.84 -13.53 -43.33
C ASP A 26 15.49 -13.64 -42.60
N ILE A 27 14.71 -14.69 -42.89
CA ILE A 27 13.41 -14.93 -42.22
C ILE A 27 13.59 -15.10 -40.71
N GLN A 28 14.58 -15.89 -40.28
CA GLN A 28 14.85 -16.07 -38.84
C GLN A 28 15.32 -14.77 -38.18
N ALA A 29 16.16 -13.99 -38.85
CA ALA A 29 16.65 -12.74 -38.32
C ALA A 29 15.53 -11.71 -38.16
N GLU A 30 14.67 -11.56 -39.16
CA GLU A 30 13.51 -10.68 -39.11
C GLU A 30 12.55 -11.11 -37.99
N THR A 31 12.24 -12.41 -37.89
CA THR A 31 11.38 -12.95 -36.85
C THR A 31 11.94 -12.65 -35.45
N MET A 32 13.25 -12.90 -35.24
CA MET A 32 13.90 -12.62 -33.96
C MET A 32 13.94 -11.11 -33.66
N GLY A 33 14.15 -10.27 -34.69
CA GLY A 33 14.09 -8.82 -34.55
C GLY A 33 12.73 -8.33 -34.08
N CYS A 34 11.64 -8.83 -34.66
CA CYS A 34 10.28 -8.54 -34.24
C CYS A 34 10.02 -8.98 -32.79
N MET A 35 10.42 -10.20 -32.42
CA MET A 35 10.26 -10.71 -31.05
C MET A 35 11.02 -9.87 -30.02
N MET A 36 12.25 -9.43 -30.35
CA MET A 36 13.05 -8.60 -29.46
C MET A 36 12.46 -7.20 -29.31
N ALA A 37 11.88 -6.63 -30.37
CA ALA A 37 11.17 -5.36 -30.30
C ALA A 37 9.92 -5.46 -29.40
N GLU A 38 9.15 -6.54 -29.53
CA GLU A 38 7.98 -6.80 -28.70
C GLU A 38 8.37 -7.02 -27.23
N LEU A 39 9.44 -7.77 -26.98
CA LEU A 39 9.97 -7.99 -25.63
C LEU A 39 10.42 -6.67 -24.97
N ALA A 40 11.08 -5.79 -25.73
CA ALA A 40 11.49 -4.47 -25.26
C ALA A 40 10.29 -3.57 -24.93
N ALA A 41 9.24 -3.60 -25.76
CA ALA A 41 8.00 -2.87 -25.50
C ALA A 41 7.30 -3.41 -24.23
N ASN A 42 7.21 -4.73 -24.08
CA ASN A 42 6.60 -5.38 -22.92
C ASN A 42 7.36 -5.12 -21.63
N THR A 43 8.70 -5.16 -21.64
CA THR A 43 9.51 -4.82 -20.46
C THR A 43 9.31 -3.37 -20.05
N THR A 44 9.29 -2.44 -21.01
CA THR A 44 8.99 -1.02 -20.72
C THR A 44 7.57 -0.84 -20.14
N ALA A 45 6.58 -1.56 -20.67
CA ALA A 45 5.22 -1.52 -20.15
C ALA A 45 5.14 -2.10 -18.72
N LEU A 46 5.91 -3.16 -18.44
CA LEU A 46 6.00 -3.78 -17.12
C LEU A 46 6.63 -2.81 -16.10
N GLU A 47 7.77 -2.18 -16.43
CA GLU A 47 8.39 -1.16 -15.57
C GLU A 47 7.41 -0.03 -15.25
N LYS A 48 6.63 0.42 -16.25
CA LYS A 48 5.58 1.44 -16.03
C LYS A 48 4.49 0.94 -15.09
N HIS A 49 4.07 -0.33 -15.22
CA HIS A 49 3.09 -0.93 -14.33
C HIS A 49 3.62 -1.08 -12.89
N GLU A 50 4.87 -1.47 -12.72
CA GLU A 50 5.52 -1.57 -11.41
C GLU A 50 5.58 -0.21 -10.71
N LEU A 51 5.99 0.84 -11.43
CA LEU A 51 6.00 2.21 -10.90
C LEU A 51 4.60 2.70 -10.51
N ARG A 52 3.58 2.39 -11.33
CA ARG A 52 2.19 2.75 -11.02
C ARG A 52 1.70 2.02 -9.77
N ASN A 53 1.97 0.72 -9.68
CA ASN A 53 1.54 -0.09 -8.55
C ASN A 53 2.24 0.36 -7.26
N ALA A 54 3.54 0.70 -7.31
CA ALA A 54 4.27 1.26 -6.17
C ALA A 54 3.61 2.56 -5.67
N ALA A 55 3.27 3.49 -6.58
CA ALA A 55 2.59 4.72 -6.22
C ALA A 55 1.19 4.47 -5.64
N GLU A 56 0.43 3.51 -6.17
CA GLU A 56 -0.89 3.14 -5.62
C GLU A 56 -0.75 2.55 -4.20
N ILE A 57 0.24 1.70 -3.96
CA ILE A 57 0.53 1.14 -2.63
C ILE A 57 0.85 2.24 -1.62
N ASP A 58 1.67 3.22 -1.98
CA ASP A 58 2.00 4.35 -1.11
C ASP A 58 0.76 5.18 -0.75
N VAL A 59 -0.12 5.43 -1.72
CA VAL A 59 -1.39 6.13 -1.48
C VAL A 59 -2.31 5.33 -0.56
N PHE A 60 -2.38 4.00 -0.74
CA PHE A 60 -3.15 3.14 0.16
C PHE A 60 -2.56 3.11 1.57
N GLY A 61 -1.23 3.06 1.71
CA GLY A 61 -0.55 3.17 3.00
C GLY A 61 -0.92 4.45 3.73
N ALA A 62 -0.82 5.60 3.05
CA ALA A 62 -1.19 6.89 3.63
C ALA A 62 -2.68 6.97 4.04
N LYS A 63 -3.58 6.37 3.26
CA LYS A 63 -5.01 6.29 3.61
C LYS A 63 -5.23 5.41 4.84
N LEU A 64 -4.50 4.30 4.95
CA LEU A 64 -4.59 3.38 6.07
C LEU A 64 -4.09 4.05 7.35
N ASP A 65 -2.95 4.73 7.31
CA ASP A 65 -2.41 5.49 8.44
C ASP A 65 -3.39 6.56 8.92
N LYS A 66 -4.01 7.29 7.98
CA LYS A 66 -5.05 8.27 8.31
C LYS A 66 -6.25 7.62 8.99
N ALA A 67 -6.74 6.49 8.48
CA ALA A 67 -7.87 5.78 9.06
C ALA A 67 -7.54 5.24 10.47
N VAL A 68 -6.32 4.74 10.68
CA VAL A 68 -5.83 4.29 11.99
C VAL A 68 -5.74 5.47 12.96
N ALA A 69 -5.26 6.62 12.52
CA ALA A 69 -5.20 7.84 13.34
C ALA A 69 -6.60 8.33 13.74
N GLU A 70 -7.54 8.39 12.79
CA GLU A 70 -8.94 8.77 13.06
C GLU A 70 -9.62 7.79 14.04
N LEU A 71 -9.39 6.49 13.89
CA LEU A 71 -9.90 5.47 14.82
C LEU A 71 -9.29 5.62 16.21
N SER A 72 -7.98 5.82 16.31
CA SER A 72 -7.27 6.02 17.58
C SER A 72 -7.78 7.28 18.29
N GLN A 73 -8.02 8.35 17.54
CA GLN A 73 -8.61 9.57 18.07
C GLN A 73 -10.02 9.31 18.61
N LYS A 74 -10.90 8.65 17.85
CA LYS A 74 -12.27 8.33 18.30
C LYS A 74 -12.27 7.44 19.54
N ILE A 75 -11.35 6.47 19.62
CA ILE A 75 -11.18 5.63 20.81
C ILE A 75 -10.74 6.47 22.01
N SER A 76 -9.78 7.38 21.83
CA SER A 76 -9.32 8.29 22.88
C SER A 76 -10.44 9.22 23.38
N GLU A 77 -11.19 9.83 22.47
CA GLU A 77 -12.34 10.68 22.80
C GLU A 77 -13.42 9.90 23.57
N THR A 78 -13.71 8.67 23.12
CA THR A 78 -14.69 7.78 23.78
C THR A 78 -14.22 7.37 25.18
N SER A 79 -12.93 7.05 25.33
CA SER A 79 -12.32 6.69 26.61
C SER A 79 -12.38 7.86 27.60
N GLN A 80 -12.01 9.07 27.16
CA GLN A 80 -12.09 10.28 27.98
C GLN A 80 -13.53 10.60 28.37
N ASN A 81 -14.49 10.50 27.45
CA ASN A 81 -15.89 10.78 27.73
C ASN A 81 -16.47 9.78 28.74
N SER A 82 -16.14 8.49 28.60
CA SER A 82 -16.52 7.45 29.56
C SER A 82 -15.94 7.72 30.95
N MET A 83 -14.65 8.07 31.03
CA MET A 83 -14.00 8.40 32.30
C MET A 83 -14.61 9.62 32.98
N ARG A 84 -14.96 10.67 32.22
CA ARG A 84 -15.68 11.85 32.74
C ARG A 84 -17.06 11.48 33.29
N TRP A 85 -17.80 10.63 32.60
CA TRP A 85 -19.11 10.18 33.06
C TRP A 85 -19.01 9.34 34.34
N THR A 86 -18.06 8.39 34.40
CA THR A 86 -17.81 7.58 35.60
C THR A 86 -17.40 8.44 36.79
N LEU A 87 -16.51 9.43 36.60
CA LEU A 87 -16.12 10.37 37.66
C LEU A 87 -17.31 11.21 38.14
N SER A 88 -18.13 11.72 37.21
CA SER A 88 -19.29 12.55 37.54
C SER A 88 -20.32 11.78 38.39
N ILE A 89 -20.57 10.52 38.02
CA ILE A 89 -21.47 9.65 38.78
C ILE A 89 -20.86 9.29 40.14
N GLY A 90 -19.59 8.88 40.18
CA GLY A 90 -18.94 8.52 41.43
C GLY A 90 -18.94 9.65 42.46
N VAL A 91 -18.68 10.88 42.03
CA VAL A 91 -18.76 12.08 42.90
C VAL A 91 -20.19 12.33 43.38
N ALA A 92 -21.19 12.24 42.49
CA ALA A 92 -22.59 12.44 42.87
C ALA A 92 -23.04 11.41 43.92
N PHE A 93 -22.70 10.13 43.74
CA PHE A 93 -22.99 9.08 44.72
C PHE A 93 -22.26 9.30 46.05
N GLY A 94 -20.99 9.72 46.03
CA GLY A 94 -20.23 10.05 47.25
C GLY A 94 -20.83 11.22 48.04
N LEU A 95 -21.33 12.25 47.37
CA LEU A 95 -22.02 13.38 48.01
C LEU A 95 -23.37 12.97 48.61
N ILE A 96 -24.11 12.09 47.95
CA ILE A 96 -25.37 11.54 48.50
C ILE A 96 -25.09 10.68 49.74
N GLN A 97 -24.04 9.86 49.71
CA GLN A 97 -23.70 9.00 50.85
C GLN A 97 -23.24 9.81 52.08
N THR A 98 -22.41 10.84 51.86
CA THR A 98 -21.93 11.72 52.95
C THR A 98 -23.06 12.52 53.58
N SER A 99 -23.99 13.05 52.76
CA SER A 99 -25.18 13.75 53.26
C SER A 99 -26.17 12.83 53.98
N ALA A 100 -26.35 11.59 53.52
CA ALA A 100 -27.17 10.60 54.22
C ALA A 100 -26.58 10.24 55.60
N LEU A 101 -25.26 10.05 55.69
CA LEU A 101 -24.57 9.81 56.96
C LEU A 101 -24.68 11.02 57.90
N ALA A 102 -24.54 12.24 57.39
CA ALA A 102 -24.71 13.46 58.17
C ALA A 102 -26.14 13.61 58.73
N LEU A 103 -27.16 13.29 57.94
CA LEU A 103 -28.56 13.30 58.39
C LEU A 103 -28.86 12.23 59.45
N ILE A 104 -28.27 11.04 59.32
CA ILE A 104 -28.41 9.97 60.32
C ILE A 104 -27.76 10.39 61.64
N LEU A 105 -26.55 10.97 61.59
CA LEU A 105 -25.85 11.49 62.78
C LEU A 105 -26.61 12.65 63.43
N PHE A 106 -27.15 13.57 62.64
CA PHE A 106 -27.94 14.70 63.16
C PHE A 106 -29.23 14.25 63.85
N LYS A 107 -29.85 13.14 63.39
CA LYS A 107 -31.05 12.58 64.04
C LYS A 107 -30.72 11.80 65.34
N LEU A 108 -29.45 11.44 65.54
CA LEU A 108 -28.96 10.68 66.69
C LEU A 108 -28.46 11.56 67.85
N VAL A 109 -28.24 12.85 67.60
CA VAL A 109 -27.93 13.90 68.59
C VAL A 109 -29.21 14.59 69.01
#